data_AF-A0A531KKP0-F1
#
_entry.id   AF-A0A531KKP0-F1
#
_cell.length_a   1.000
_cell.length_b   1.000
_cell.length_c   1.000
_cell.angle_alpha   90.00
_cell.angle_beta   90.00
_cell.angle_gamma   90.00
#
_symmetry.space_group_name_H-M   'P 1'
#
loop_
_entity.id
_entity.type
_entity.pdbx_description
1 polymer ?
#
loop_
_entity_poly.entity_id
_entity_poly.type
_entity_poly.pdbx_seq_one_letter_code
_entity_poly.pdbx_strand_id
1 'polypeptide(L)'
;MSEQPDTARAAAEAAARQSYGKLVAYLAARMRDVAGAEDALADAFAAAVERWPQTGVPQRPEAWLLAVARRRSVDAIRRRLTSEAGRDHLR
;
A
#
# COMPACT_ATOMS: atom_id res chain seq x y z
N MET A 1 -16.22 24.17 4.77
CA MET A 1 -15.60 23.48 3.62
C MET A 1 -14.60 22.45 4.14
N SER A 2 -15.09 21.47 4.93
CA SER A 2 -14.22 20.59 5.75
C SER A 2 -14.67 19.11 5.78
N GLU A 3 -15.67 18.70 4.98
CA GLU A 3 -16.22 17.32 4.99
C GLU A 3 -15.39 16.29 4.20
N GLN A 4 -14.56 16.74 3.26
CA GLN A 4 -13.77 15.86 2.38
C GLN A 4 -12.68 15.02 3.09
N PRO A 5 -11.87 15.56 4.03
CA PRO A 5 -10.84 14.76 4.71
C PRO A 5 -11.42 13.65 5.59
N ASP A 6 -12.53 13.92 6.31
CA ASP A 6 -13.20 12.90 7.13
C ASP A 6 -13.82 11.79 6.28
N THR A 7 -14.39 12.14 5.14
CA THR A 7 -14.97 11.17 4.19
C THR A 7 -13.90 10.27 3.58
N ALA A 8 -12.74 10.84 3.21
CA ALA A 8 -11.63 10.07 2.66
C ALA A 8 -11.05 9.07 3.69
N ARG A 9 -10.88 9.51 4.94
CA ARG A 9 -10.41 8.64 6.04
C ARG A 9 -11.41 7.53 6.34
N ALA A 10 -12.70 7.86 6.44
CA ALA A 10 -13.76 6.89 6.66
C ALA A 10 -13.83 5.83 5.54
N ALA A 11 -13.62 6.23 4.28
CA ALA A 11 -13.56 5.29 3.16
C ALA A 11 -12.33 4.37 3.22
N ALA A 12 -11.17 4.89 3.62
CA ALA A 12 -9.96 4.08 3.81
C ALA A 12 -10.16 3.07 4.95
N GLU A 13 -10.74 3.50 6.07
CA GLU A 13 -11.08 2.63 7.20
C GLU A 13 -12.13 1.57 6.84
N ALA A 14 -13.13 1.93 6.02
CA ALA A 14 -14.12 0.97 5.53
C ALA A 14 -13.48 -0.10 4.62
N ALA A 15 -12.64 0.32 3.67
CA ALA A 15 -11.90 -0.59 2.80
C ALA A 15 -10.95 -1.50 3.59
N ALA A 16 -10.28 -0.98 4.62
CA ALA A 16 -9.47 -1.78 5.53
C ALA A 16 -10.32 -2.81 6.28
N ARG A 17 -11.40 -2.38 6.94
CA ARG A 17 -12.25 -3.30 7.72
C ARG A 17 -12.90 -4.40 6.88
N GLN A 18 -13.28 -4.10 5.64
CA GLN A 18 -13.99 -5.05 4.78
C GLN A 18 -13.05 -6.01 4.04
N SER A 19 -11.86 -5.54 3.67
CA SER A 19 -11.07 -6.23 2.63
C SER A 19 -9.60 -6.46 2.97
N TYR A 20 -9.10 -5.97 4.11
CA TYR A 20 -7.66 -6.07 4.46
C TYR A 20 -7.12 -7.51 4.34
N GLY A 21 -7.74 -8.48 5.00
CA GLY A 21 -7.29 -9.88 4.93
C GLY A 21 -7.28 -10.46 3.51
N LYS A 22 -8.27 -10.08 2.68
CA LYS A 22 -8.35 -10.50 1.27
C LYS A 22 -7.23 -9.88 0.44
N LEU A 23 -6.94 -8.60 0.66
CA LEU A 23 -5.89 -7.86 -0.03
C LEU A 23 -4.50 -8.39 0.33
N VAL A 24 -4.24 -8.63 1.62
CA VAL A 24 -2.99 -9.26 2.09
C VAL A 24 -2.83 -10.64 1.47
N ALA A 25 -3.85 -11.49 1.52
CA ALA A 25 -3.79 -12.84 0.95
C ALA A 25 -3.46 -12.81 -0.56
N TYR A 26 -4.08 -11.90 -1.32
CA TYR A 26 -3.81 -11.74 -2.75
C TYR A 26 -2.39 -11.27 -3.05
N LEU A 27 -1.89 -10.29 -2.27
CA LEU A 27 -0.53 -9.77 -2.41
C LEU A 27 0.50 -10.85 -2.01
N ALA A 28 0.31 -11.48 -0.86
CA ALA A 28 1.19 -12.53 -0.33
C ALA A 28 1.27 -13.74 -1.29
N ALA A 29 0.15 -14.16 -1.87
CA ALA A 29 0.15 -15.23 -2.87
C ALA A 29 1.00 -14.89 -4.10
N ARG A 30 1.02 -13.61 -4.51
CA ARG A 30 1.80 -13.17 -5.68
C ARG A 30 3.27 -12.93 -5.36
N MET A 31 3.55 -12.40 -4.18
CA MET A 31 4.90 -12.02 -3.73
C MET A 31 5.65 -13.18 -3.08
N ARG A 32 4.93 -14.20 -2.60
CA ARG A 32 5.44 -15.28 -1.73
C ARG A 32 6.11 -14.76 -0.46
N ASP A 33 5.60 -13.64 0.05
CA ASP A 33 6.08 -12.95 1.24
C ASP A 33 4.89 -12.27 1.91
N VAL A 34 4.53 -12.76 3.10
CA VAL A 34 3.40 -12.23 3.87
C VAL A 34 3.76 -10.90 4.51
N ALA A 35 4.94 -10.80 5.12
CA ALA A 35 5.38 -9.58 5.79
C ALA A 35 5.53 -8.43 4.79
N GLY A 36 6.21 -8.69 3.66
CA GLY A 36 6.33 -7.71 2.60
C GLY A 36 4.98 -7.31 1.97
N ALA A 37 3.99 -8.22 1.96
CA ALA A 37 2.65 -7.91 1.48
C ALA A 37 1.88 -6.99 2.45
N GLU A 38 2.00 -7.22 3.76
CA GLU A 38 1.42 -6.35 4.79
C GLU A 38 2.04 -4.96 4.75
N ASP A 39 3.37 -4.87 4.66
CA ASP A 39 4.09 -3.59 4.52
C ASP A 39 3.65 -2.82 3.28
N ALA A 40 3.59 -3.50 2.13
CA ALA A 40 3.17 -2.87 0.87
C ALA A 40 1.72 -2.39 0.91
N LEU A 41 0.84 -3.13 1.60
CA LEU A 41 -0.56 -2.72 1.78
C LEU A 41 -0.68 -1.54 2.74
N ALA A 42 0.09 -1.51 3.83
CA ALA A 42 0.13 -0.38 4.76
C ALA A 42 0.58 0.91 4.03
N ASP A 43 1.61 0.81 3.21
CA ASP A 43 2.10 1.89 2.35
C ASP A 43 1.02 2.41 1.39
N ALA A 44 0.19 1.51 0.84
CA ALA A 44 -0.92 1.88 -0.02
C ALA A 44 -2.03 2.63 0.74
N PHE A 45 -2.34 2.21 1.97
CA PHE A 45 -3.28 2.93 2.83
C PHE A 45 -2.75 4.31 3.23
N ALA A 46 -1.46 4.43 3.55
CA ALA A 46 -0.84 5.72 3.83
C ALA A 46 -1.00 6.68 2.64
N ALA A 47 -0.72 6.19 1.42
CA ALA A 47 -0.92 6.97 0.20
C ALA A 47 -2.39 7.33 -0.06
N ALA A 48 -3.34 6.47 0.32
CA ALA A 48 -4.77 6.77 0.21
C ALA A 48 -5.18 7.93 1.11
N VAL A 49 -4.74 7.92 2.38
CA VAL A 49 -5.04 8.98 3.36
C VAL A 49 -4.46 10.32 2.92
N GLU A 50 -3.29 10.34 2.27
CA GLU A 50 -2.73 11.57 1.70
C GLU A 50 -3.50 12.05 0.47
N ARG A 51 -3.84 11.14 -0.46
CA ARG A 51 -4.26 11.52 -1.82
C ARG A 51 -5.76 11.66 -1.99
N TRP A 52 -6.57 10.84 -1.32
CA TRP A 52 -8.03 10.87 -1.46
C TRP A 52 -8.69 12.16 -0.96
N PRO A 53 -8.21 12.85 0.09
CA PRO A 53 -8.77 14.16 0.46
C PRO A 53 -8.70 15.20 -0.67
N GLN A 54 -7.70 15.08 -1.55
CA GLN A 54 -7.42 16.02 -2.64
C GLN A 54 -8.09 15.60 -3.95
N THR A 55 -8.21 14.29 -4.18
CA THR A 55 -8.62 13.71 -5.48
C THR A 55 -9.97 13.00 -5.42
N GLY A 56 -10.55 12.86 -4.23
CA GLY A 56 -11.71 12.02 -3.98
C GLY A 56 -11.34 10.54 -3.82
N VAL A 57 -12.28 9.78 -3.26
CA VAL A 57 -12.17 8.32 -3.15
C VAL A 57 -12.43 7.70 -4.53
N PRO A 58 -11.55 6.83 -5.05
CA PRO A 58 -11.78 6.13 -6.31
C PRO A 58 -13.04 5.27 -6.27
N GLN A 59 -13.70 5.09 -7.42
CA GLN A 59 -14.87 4.20 -7.55
C GLN A 59 -14.59 2.74 -7.15
N ARG A 60 -13.33 2.31 -7.26
CA ARG A 60 -12.86 0.98 -6.82
C ARG A 60 -11.64 1.13 -5.91
N PRO A 61 -11.83 1.43 -4.60
CA PRO A 61 -10.74 1.69 -3.67
C PRO A 61 -9.77 0.50 -3.53
N GLU A 62 -10.30 -0.72 -3.46
CA GLU A 62 -9.52 -1.95 -3.34
C GLU A 62 -8.57 -2.16 -4.53
N ALA A 63 -9.06 -1.95 -5.75
CA ALA A 63 -8.26 -2.08 -6.96
C ALA A 63 -7.13 -1.04 -7.00
N TRP A 64 -7.42 0.18 -6.52
CA TRP A 64 -6.43 1.24 -6.38
C TRP A 64 -5.36 0.86 -5.35
N LEU A 65 -5.76 0.35 -4.18
CA LEU A 65 -4.85 -0.09 -3.12
C LEU A 65 -3.93 -1.22 -3.61
N LEU A 66 -4.46 -2.23 -4.30
CA LEU A 66 -3.65 -3.31 -4.89
C LEU A 66 -2.63 -2.79 -5.90
N ALA A 67 -3.02 -1.83 -6.73
CA ALA A 67 -2.13 -1.24 -7.72
C ALA A 67 -0.98 -0.46 -7.07
N VAL A 68 -1.29 0.34 -6.03
CA VAL A 68 -0.28 1.09 -5.29
C VAL A 68 0.64 0.15 -4.51
N ALA A 69 0.09 -0.83 -3.80
CA ALA A 69 0.87 -1.82 -3.05
C ALA A 69 1.86 -2.55 -3.97
N ARG A 70 1.40 -3.05 -5.13
CA ARG A 70 2.29 -3.72 -6.10
C ARG A 70 3.42 -2.83 -6.60
N ARG A 71 3.16 -1.55 -6.87
CA ARG A 71 4.21 -0.60 -7.26
C ARG A 71 5.24 -0.43 -6.14
N ARG A 72 4.78 -0.23 -4.91
CA ARG A 72 5.61 -0.07 -3.71
C ARG A 72 6.45 -1.32 -3.41
N SER A 73 5.91 -2.53 -3.60
CA SER A 73 6.65 -3.79 -3.42
C SER A 73 7.84 -3.89 -4.37
N VAL A 74 7.67 -3.50 -5.64
CA VAL A 74 8.76 -3.50 -6.62
C VAL A 74 9.85 -2.48 -6.22
N ASP A 75 9.45 -1.31 -5.73
CA ASP A 75 10.39 -0.29 -5.27
C ASP A 75 11.13 -0.72 -3.99
N ALA A 76 10.47 -1.44 -3.08
CA ALA A 76 11.10 -2.00 -1.88
C ALA A 76 12.17 -3.05 -2.23
N ILE A 77 11.88 -3.94 -3.19
CA ILE A 77 12.85 -4.93 -3.68
C ILE A 77 14.07 -4.22 -4.29
N ARG A 78 13.85 -3.20 -5.13
CA ARG A 78 14.95 -2.42 -5.72
C ARG A 78 15.83 -1.78 -4.64
N ARG A 79 15.22 -1.14 -3.64
CA ARG A 79 15.97 -0.52 -2.52
C ARG A 79 16.79 -1.56 -1.75
N ARG A 80 16.22 -2.73 -1.47
CA ARG A 80 16.91 -3.81 -0.76
C ARG A 80 18.17 -4.26 -1.51
N LEU A 81 18.05 -4.50 -2.82
CA LEU A 81 19.18 -4.89 -3.66
C LEU A 81 20.29 -3.82 -3.68
N THR A 82 19.92 -2.54 -3.75
CA THR A 82 20.89 -1.43 -3.67
C THR A 82 21.55 -1.34 -2.30
N SER A 83 20.80 -1.52 -1.21
CA SER A 83 21.36 -1.53 0.14
C SER A 83 22.27 -2.72 0.42
N GLU A 84 21.96 -3.90 -0.13
CA GLU A 84 22.81 -5.10 -0.03
C GLU A 84 24.12 -4.90 -0.81
N ALA A 85 24.07 -4.38 -2.04
CA ALA A 85 25.26 -4.06 -2.83
C ALA A 85 26.18 -3.02 -2.15
N GLY A 86 25.60 -2.03 -1.45
CA GLY A 86 26.37 -1.07 -0.66
C GLY A 86 27.02 -1.68 0.60
N ARG A 87 26.39 -2.69 1.21
CA ARG A 87 26.95 -3.41 2.37
C ARG A 87 28.11 -4.31 1.98
N ASP A 88 28.05 -4.96 0.82
CA ASP A 88 29.13 -5.80 0.33
C ASP A 88 30.39 -4.99 -0.02
N HIS A 89 30.26 -3.70 -0.34
CA HIS A 89 31.41 -2.82 -0.58
C HIS A 89 32.09 -2.31 0.71
N LEU A 90 31.48 -2.51 1.88
CA LEU A 90 32.01 -2.09 3.18
C LEU A 90 32.67 -3.25 3.96
N ARG A 91 32.83 -4.42 3.36
CA ARG A 91 33.58 -5.57 3.88
C ARG A 91 34.92 -5.70 3.17
#